data_AF-R7EJR4-F1
#
_entry.id   AF-R7EJR4-F1
#
_cell.length_a   1.000
_cell.length_b   1.000
_cell.length_c   1.000
_cell.angle_alpha   90.00
_cell.angle_beta   90.00
_cell.angle_gamma   90.00
#
_symmetry.space_group_name_H-M   'P 1'
#
loop_
_entity.id
_entity.type
_entity.pdbx_description
1 polymer ?
#
loop_
_entity_poly.entity_id
_entity_poly.type
_entity_poly.pdbx_seq_one_letter_code
_entity_poly.pdbx_strand_id
1 'polypeptide(L)'
;MENNKKKSSEILSGLMQKTVDISKKAASEAKINIGNAIEKAKNDSLQKKLKKLNPVFPEQYKSKKFNLPNMIMIVDDAVRRGNKLCDGAVGWLETNAGVEMLCLYDEAVEFSKLTFIPTAVCDAIYYVDSFDKSKYIRTDCIFSKAHEEKIAELKHIAYCLGAQSCSIEIYESQSGDTIRQIDVSAKEGEKNTYVNESYETNTRRRESNSRTGKDEIVFEGNSNCRHPELKWFLHDDNIKRLIEMRMSGSGALKSETLELSGVSSATMSQKTAYAIDAAAGKGSISLGSQAEKEYHSKLLYHIEF
;
A
#
# COMPACT_ATOMS: atom_id res chain seq x y z
N MET A 1 60.81 49.75 60.36
CA MET A 1 60.65 48.59 59.44
C MET A 1 59.27 47.89 59.55
N GLU A 2 58.31 48.38 60.34
CA GLU A 2 57.01 47.69 60.53
C GLU A 2 55.90 48.03 59.53
N ASN A 3 55.93 49.19 58.84
CA ASN A 3 54.87 49.59 57.91
C ASN A 3 54.85 48.84 56.56
N ASN A 4 55.96 48.22 56.14
CA ASN A 4 56.00 47.44 54.89
C ASN A 4 55.46 46.00 55.05
N LYS A 5 55.40 45.46 56.27
CA LYS A 5 54.84 44.11 56.52
C LYS A 5 53.31 44.09 56.49
N LYS A 6 52.64 45.12 57.03
CA LYS A 6 51.16 45.22 57.03
C LYS A 6 50.59 45.41 55.61
N LYS A 7 51.22 46.25 54.79
CA LYS A 7 50.77 46.53 53.41
C LYS A 7 50.92 45.32 52.48
N SER A 8 51.98 44.53 52.67
CA SER A 8 52.21 43.29 51.92
C SER A 8 51.20 42.20 52.30
N SER A 9 50.85 42.10 53.59
CA SER A 9 49.83 41.19 54.14
C SER A 9 48.42 41.44 53.56
N GLU A 10 47.99 42.70 53.48
CA GLU A 10 46.68 43.06 52.91
C GLU A 10 46.60 42.77 51.40
N ILE A 11 47.66 43.07 50.65
CA ILE A 11 47.74 42.78 49.20
C ILE A 11 47.66 41.26 48.95
N LEU A 12 48.36 40.46 49.76
CA LEU A 12 48.32 38.99 49.69
C LEU A 12 46.91 38.45 50.02
N SER A 13 46.24 39.00 51.03
CA SER A 13 44.89 38.59 51.41
C SER A 13 43.85 38.93 50.32
N GLY A 14 43.96 40.11 49.70
CA GLY A 14 43.08 40.52 48.59
C GLY A 14 43.30 39.69 47.32
N LEU A 15 44.55 39.30 47.03
CA LEU A 15 44.88 38.43 45.89
C LEU A 15 44.35 37.00 46.11
N MET A 16 44.46 36.47 47.33
CA MET A 16 43.92 35.16 47.70
C MET A 16 42.39 35.13 47.61
N GLN A 17 41.71 36.16 48.11
CA GLN A 17 40.24 36.25 48.04
C GLN A 17 39.74 36.30 46.60
N LYS A 18 40.39 37.10 45.74
CA LYS A 18 40.07 37.20 44.31
C LYS A 18 40.27 35.87 43.58
N THR A 19 41.28 35.09 43.96
CA THR A 19 41.55 33.76 43.39
C THR A 19 40.50 32.72 43.82
N VAL A 20 40.02 32.80 45.07
CA VAL A 20 38.92 31.96 45.58
C VAL A 20 37.59 32.29 44.88
N ASP A 21 37.32 33.56 44.59
CA ASP A 21 36.07 33.97 43.93
C ASP A 21 36.07 33.59 42.43
N ILE A 22 37.21 33.69 41.74
CA ILE A 22 37.37 33.23 40.35
C ILE A 22 37.18 31.71 40.26
N SER A 23 37.76 30.95 41.19
CA SER A 23 37.63 29.49 41.21
C SER A 23 36.21 29.03 41.55
N LYS A 24 35.50 29.70 42.48
CA LYS A 24 34.07 29.46 42.75
C LYS A 24 33.20 29.77 41.54
N LYS A 25 33.45 30.88 40.85
CA LYS A 25 32.72 31.26 39.63
C LYS A 25 32.95 30.24 38.51
N ALA A 26 34.20 29.86 38.25
CA ALA A 26 34.55 28.84 37.27
C ALA A 26 33.92 27.47 37.59
N ALA A 27 33.89 27.06 38.86
CA ALA A 27 33.23 25.84 39.29
C ALA A 27 31.70 25.89 39.13
N SER A 28 31.08 27.05 39.34
CA SER A 28 29.64 27.25 39.13
C SER A 28 29.25 27.24 37.64
N GLU A 29 30.05 27.88 36.79
CA GLU A 29 29.86 27.90 35.33
C GLU A 29 30.10 26.51 34.74
N ALA A 30 31.10 25.77 35.23
CA ALA A 30 31.33 24.38 34.84
C ALA A 30 30.15 23.46 35.22
N LYS A 31 29.56 23.62 36.42
CA LYS A 31 28.36 22.86 36.84
C LYS A 31 27.14 23.18 35.96
N ILE A 32 26.92 24.45 35.62
CA ILE A 32 25.81 24.86 34.74
C ILE A 32 26.01 24.30 33.33
N ASN A 33 27.23 24.38 32.78
CA ASN A 33 27.53 23.85 31.46
C ASN A 33 27.41 22.32 31.39
N ILE A 34 27.85 21.61 32.43
CA ILE A 34 27.66 20.16 32.56
C ILE A 34 26.16 19.82 32.67
N GLY A 35 25.39 20.58 33.48
CA GLY A 35 23.94 20.43 33.60
C GLY A 35 23.23 20.59 32.26
N ASN A 36 23.52 21.67 31.53
CA ASN A 36 22.97 21.95 30.20
C ASN A 36 23.35 20.86 29.18
N ALA A 37 24.59 20.35 29.23
CA ALA A 37 25.03 19.26 28.35
C ALA A 37 24.31 17.94 28.65
N ILE A 38 24.07 17.62 29.94
CA ILE A 38 23.30 16.44 30.35
C ILE A 38 21.83 16.56 29.93
N GLU A 39 21.20 17.73 30.11
CA GLU A 39 19.83 17.97 29.66
C GLU A 39 19.70 17.88 28.14
N LYS A 40 20.64 18.47 27.40
CA LYS A 40 20.71 18.35 25.95
C LYS A 40 20.86 16.88 25.52
N ALA A 41 21.76 16.12 26.14
CA ALA A 41 21.94 14.70 25.83
C ALA A 41 20.67 13.86 26.12
N LYS A 42 19.96 14.18 27.22
CA LYS A 42 18.66 13.56 27.54
C LYS A 42 17.60 13.90 26.51
N ASN A 43 17.52 15.16 26.10
CA ASN A 43 16.56 15.63 25.09
C ASN A 43 16.86 15.00 23.72
N ASP A 44 18.13 14.97 23.31
CA ASP A 44 18.58 14.32 22.07
C ASP A 44 18.27 12.80 22.09
N SER A 45 18.46 12.14 23.24
CA SER A 45 18.11 10.73 23.42
C SER A 45 16.59 10.51 23.30
N LEU A 46 15.79 11.38 23.91
CA LEU A 46 14.33 11.32 23.84
C LEU A 46 13.83 11.57 22.41
N GLN A 47 14.40 12.55 21.70
CA GLN A 47 14.08 12.81 20.30
C GLN A 47 14.45 11.62 19.39
N LYS A 48 15.59 10.96 19.63
CA LYS A 48 15.96 9.73 18.90
C LYS A 48 14.96 8.61 19.15
N LYS A 49 14.51 8.43 20.41
CA LYS A 49 13.47 7.44 20.74
C LYS A 49 12.13 7.78 20.08
N LEU A 50 11.71 9.03 20.11
CA LEU A 50 10.47 9.48 19.48
C LEU A 50 10.51 9.26 17.97
N LYS A 51 11.62 9.60 17.31
CA LYS A 51 11.83 9.33 15.87
C LYS A 51 11.79 7.83 15.54
N LYS A 52 12.34 6.98 16.42
CA LYS A 52 12.32 5.53 16.23
C LYS A 52 10.92 4.94 16.40
N LEU A 53 10.15 5.44 17.37
CA LEU A 53 8.79 4.97 17.63
C LEU A 53 7.80 5.54 16.61
N ASN A 54 8.05 6.75 16.12
CA ASN A 54 7.25 7.47 15.14
C ASN A 54 5.74 7.48 15.44
N PRO A 55 5.33 7.82 16.69
CA PRO A 55 3.92 7.83 17.06
C PRO A 55 3.15 8.91 16.28
N VAL A 56 1.90 8.62 15.97
CA VAL A 56 0.96 9.57 15.37
C VAL A 56 -0.04 10.00 16.43
N PHE A 57 -0.06 11.30 16.74
CA PHE A 57 -1.00 11.87 17.72
C PHE A 57 -2.28 12.39 17.05
N PRO A 58 -3.41 12.50 17.78
CA PRO A 58 -4.70 12.97 17.27
C PRO A 58 -4.64 14.28 16.46
N GLU A 59 -3.86 15.25 16.93
CA GLU A 59 -3.70 16.57 16.30
C GLU A 59 -2.93 16.46 14.99
N GLN A 60 -1.91 15.60 14.96
CA GLN A 60 -1.16 15.31 13.75
C GLN A 60 -2.06 14.59 12.75
N TYR A 61 -2.78 13.55 13.16
CA TYR A 61 -3.68 12.79 12.30
C TYR A 61 -4.77 13.68 11.66
N LYS A 62 -5.38 14.58 12.43
CA LYS A 62 -6.41 15.52 11.94
C LYS A 62 -5.86 16.67 11.11
N SER A 63 -4.55 16.85 11.04
CA SER A 63 -3.94 17.93 10.30
C SER A 63 -4.15 17.73 8.79
N LYS A 64 -4.54 18.80 8.09
CA LYS A 64 -4.61 18.80 6.61
C LYS A 64 -3.27 18.51 5.92
N LYS A 65 -2.16 18.63 6.66
CA LYS A 65 -0.81 18.34 6.16
C LYS A 65 -0.39 16.89 6.37
N PHE A 66 -1.17 16.12 7.13
CA PHE A 66 -0.88 14.71 7.32
C PHE A 66 -1.26 13.95 6.05
N ASN A 67 -0.27 13.28 5.47
CA ASN A 67 -0.50 12.40 4.35
C ASN A 67 -0.81 11.01 4.92
N LEU A 68 -2.07 10.62 4.87
CA LEU A 68 -2.49 9.29 5.30
C LEU A 68 -1.90 8.25 4.33
N PRO A 69 -1.15 7.24 4.82
CA PRO A 69 -0.62 6.20 3.95
C PRO A 69 -1.72 5.39 3.27
N ASN A 70 -1.40 4.85 2.09
CA ASN A 70 -2.30 3.95 1.37
C ASN A 70 -2.49 2.59 2.07
N MET A 71 -1.61 2.25 3.02
CA MET A 71 -1.62 0.98 3.73
C MET A 71 -1.81 1.22 5.23
N ILE A 72 -2.77 0.51 5.83
CA ILE A 72 -3.08 0.59 7.26
C ILE A 72 -3.11 -0.82 7.83
N MET A 73 -2.43 -1.05 8.95
CA MET A 73 -2.57 -2.27 9.74
C MET A 73 -3.30 -1.93 11.03
N ILE A 74 -4.34 -2.68 11.33
CA ILE A 74 -5.03 -2.56 12.62
C ILE A 74 -4.22 -3.36 13.65
N VAL A 75 -3.91 -2.73 14.78
CA VAL A 75 -3.06 -3.31 15.82
C VAL A 75 -3.70 -3.15 17.18
N ASP A 76 -3.41 -4.08 18.08
CA ASP A 76 -3.77 -3.98 19.48
C ASP A 76 -2.96 -2.87 20.18
N ASP A 77 -3.60 -2.02 20.97
CA ASP A 77 -2.96 -0.97 21.76
C ASP A 77 -1.90 -1.52 22.75
N ALA A 78 -2.07 -2.79 23.17
CA ALA A 78 -1.17 -3.50 24.06
C ALA A 78 0.28 -3.53 23.54
N VAL A 79 0.50 -3.49 22.22
CA VAL A 79 1.84 -3.57 21.60
C VAL A 79 2.79 -2.48 22.11
N ARG A 80 2.26 -1.32 22.50
CA ARG A 80 3.06 -0.19 23.01
C ARG A 80 2.57 0.38 24.34
N ARG A 81 1.66 -0.34 25.00
CA ARG A 81 1.12 0.06 26.30
C ARG A 81 2.23 0.23 27.33
N GLY A 82 2.18 1.32 28.09
CA GLY A 82 3.16 1.68 29.12
C GLY A 82 4.40 2.42 28.60
N ASN A 83 4.52 2.65 27.28
CA ASN A 83 5.52 3.55 26.74
C ASN A 83 5.01 4.99 26.75
N LYS A 84 5.47 5.78 27.73
CA LYS A 84 5.08 7.19 27.92
C LYS A 84 5.22 8.09 26.69
N LEU A 85 6.06 7.72 25.72
CA LEU A 85 6.23 8.48 24.47
C LEU A 85 5.12 8.21 23.43
N CYS A 86 4.30 7.18 23.66
CA CYS A 86 3.19 6.79 22.81
C CYS A 86 1.83 7.01 23.48
N ASP A 87 1.81 7.47 24.73
CA ASP A 87 0.57 7.74 25.47
C ASP A 87 -0.30 8.74 24.70
N GLY A 88 -1.55 8.35 24.41
CA GLY A 88 -2.49 9.17 23.65
C GLY A 88 -2.27 9.21 22.13
N ALA A 89 -1.31 8.44 21.60
CA ALA A 89 -1.18 8.28 20.15
C ALA A 89 -2.34 7.43 19.59
N VAL A 90 -2.72 7.69 18.34
CA VAL A 90 -3.70 6.87 17.61
C VAL A 90 -3.04 5.65 16.92
N GLY A 91 -1.70 5.66 16.85
CA GLY A 91 -0.93 4.63 16.16
C GLY A 91 0.52 5.07 15.96
N TRP A 92 1.21 4.46 15.00
CA TRP A 92 2.53 4.88 14.53
C TRP A 92 2.71 4.67 13.03
N LEU A 93 3.64 5.42 12.45
CA LEU A 93 4.07 5.21 11.07
C LEU A 93 5.29 4.31 11.04
N GLU A 94 5.28 3.33 10.16
CA GLU A 94 6.44 2.50 9.84
C GLU A 94 6.67 2.40 8.33
N THR A 95 7.85 1.97 7.95
CA THR A 95 8.23 1.81 6.54
C THR A 95 8.86 0.45 6.37
N ASN A 96 8.16 -0.45 5.69
CA ASN A 96 8.59 -1.81 5.42
C ASN A 96 8.75 -1.98 3.91
N ALA A 97 9.91 -2.48 3.47
CA ALA A 97 10.24 -2.64 2.05
C ALA A 97 9.99 -1.38 1.17
N GLY A 98 10.12 -0.18 1.75
CA GLY A 98 9.88 1.09 1.06
C GLY A 98 8.42 1.51 0.94
N VAL A 99 7.49 0.76 1.54
CA VAL A 99 6.07 1.12 1.66
C VAL A 99 5.81 1.69 3.04
N GLU A 100 5.26 2.90 3.10
CA GLU A 100 4.82 3.52 4.34
C GLU A 100 3.47 2.93 4.78
N MET A 101 3.36 2.60 6.07
CA MET A 101 2.18 2.02 6.68
C MET A 101 1.83 2.75 7.96
N LEU A 102 0.55 2.99 8.19
CA LEU A 102 0.03 3.40 9.49
C LEU A 102 -0.42 2.17 10.26
N CYS A 103 0.25 1.87 11.37
CA CYS A 103 -0.24 0.92 12.35
C CYS A 103 -1.21 1.66 13.27
N LEU A 104 -2.50 1.49 13.01
CA LEU A 104 -3.59 2.17 13.71
C LEU A 104 -4.09 1.29 14.85
N TYR A 105 -4.18 1.84 16.06
CA TYR A 105 -4.78 1.12 17.17
C TYR A 105 -6.26 0.83 16.90
N ASP A 106 -6.73 -0.36 17.26
CA ASP A 106 -8.12 -0.78 17.14
C ASP A 106 -9.10 0.19 17.83
N GLU A 107 -8.77 0.69 19.02
CA GLU A 107 -9.54 1.72 19.74
C GLU A 107 -9.64 3.04 18.95
N ALA A 108 -8.66 3.32 18.08
CA ALA A 108 -8.62 4.53 17.27
C ALA A 108 -9.35 4.39 15.91
N VAL A 109 -9.92 3.22 15.59
CA VAL A 109 -10.66 2.99 14.34
C VAL A 109 -11.83 3.95 14.21
N GLU A 110 -12.65 4.13 15.25
CA GLU A 110 -13.79 5.05 15.20
C GLU A 110 -13.34 6.53 15.09
N PHE A 111 -12.21 6.86 15.72
CA PHE A 111 -11.61 8.18 15.64
C PHE A 111 -11.11 8.50 14.23
N SER A 112 -10.61 7.49 13.50
CA SER A 112 -10.01 7.64 12.17
C SER A 112 -10.98 8.19 11.11
N LYS A 113 -12.29 7.96 11.30
CA LYS A 113 -13.37 8.24 10.32
C LYS A 113 -13.17 7.57 8.96
N LEU A 114 -12.38 6.51 8.91
CA LEU A 114 -12.19 5.66 7.74
C LEU A 114 -13.20 4.52 7.73
N THR A 115 -13.52 4.04 6.53
CA THR A 115 -14.36 2.86 6.34
C THR A 115 -13.49 1.67 5.98
N PHE A 116 -13.48 0.65 6.83
CA PHE A 116 -12.74 -0.60 6.60
C PHE A 116 -13.67 -1.68 6.04
N ILE A 117 -13.25 -2.36 4.98
CA ILE A 117 -14.04 -3.40 4.32
C ILE A 117 -13.24 -4.70 4.17
N PRO A 118 -13.72 -5.81 4.77
CA PRO A 118 -14.75 -5.87 5.80
C PRO A 118 -14.32 -5.08 7.06
N THR A 119 -15.20 -4.97 8.06
CA THR A 119 -14.94 -4.25 9.32
C THR A 119 -13.52 -4.47 9.86
N ALA A 120 -12.93 -3.43 10.44
CA ALA A 120 -11.59 -3.47 11.02
C ALA A 120 -11.43 -4.63 12.02
N VAL A 121 -10.37 -5.42 11.86
CA VAL A 121 -9.97 -6.50 12.78
C VAL A 121 -8.47 -6.38 13.05
N CYS A 122 -8.04 -6.63 14.29
CA CYS A 122 -6.62 -6.65 14.65
C CYS A 122 -5.80 -7.59 13.76
N ASP A 123 -4.55 -7.21 13.52
CA ASP A 123 -3.56 -7.87 12.67
C ASP A 123 -3.94 -7.93 11.17
N ALA A 124 -5.09 -7.37 10.79
CA ALA A 124 -5.46 -7.24 9.40
C ALA A 124 -4.83 -6.00 8.76
N ILE A 125 -4.39 -6.18 7.52
CA ILE A 125 -3.82 -5.14 6.67
C ILE A 125 -4.86 -4.72 5.64
N TYR A 126 -5.01 -3.41 5.48
CA TYR A 126 -5.92 -2.79 4.55
C TYR A 126 -5.17 -1.86 3.60
N TYR A 127 -5.65 -1.81 2.37
CA TYR A 127 -5.16 -0.92 1.32
C TYR A 127 -6.28 -0.01 0.83
N VAL A 128 -5.96 1.25 0.56
CA VAL A 128 -6.92 2.26 0.12
C VAL A 128 -7.65 1.84 -1.15
N ASP A 129 -8.95 2.12 -1.22
CA ASP A 129 -9.78 1.89 -2.41
C ASP A 129 -9.38 2.87 -3.54
N SER A 130 -9.34 2.36 -4.77
CA SER A 130 -8.92 3.14 -5.95
C SER A 130 -9.87 4.29 -6.31
N PHE A 131 -11.12 4.24 -5.85
CA PHE A 131 -12.18 5.20 -6.16
C PHE A 131 -12.58 6.07 -4.97
N ASP A 132 -12.29 5.64 -3.74
CA ASP A 132 -12.62 6.37 -2.52
C ASP A 132 -11.49 6.31 -1.48
N LYS A 133 -10.78 7.43 -1.32
CA LYS A 133 -9.66 7.55 -0.37
C LYS A 133 -10.03 7.42 1.10
N SER A 134 -11.33 7.44 1.44
CA SER A 134 -11.81 7.19 2.80
C SER A 134 -12.11 5.71 3.07
N LYS A 135 -12.08 4.86 2.04
CA LYS A 135 -12.32 3.43 2.13
C LYS A 135 -11.01 2.66 2.04
N TYR A 136 -10.91 1.63 2.87
CA TYR A 136 -9.75 0.76 3.00
C TYR A 136 -10.23 -0.70 2.91
N ILE A 137 -9.77 -1.42 1.89
CA ILE A 137 -10.15 -2.81 1.62
C ILE A 137 -9.04 -3.72 2.13
N ARG A 138 -9.42 -4.77 2.84
CA ARG A 138 -8.47 -5.74 3.37
C ARG A 138 -7.72 -6.41 2.23
N THR A 139 -6.40 -6.53 2.37
CA THR A 139 -5.53 -7.00 1.29
C THR A 139 -5.86 -8.42 0.84
N ASP A 140 -6.27 -9.29 1.76
CA ASP A 140 -6.67 -10.67 1.47
C ASP A 140 -7.92 -10.79 0.57
N CYS A 141 -8.78 -9.77 0.49
CA CYS A 141 -10.01 -9.82 -0.30
C CYS A 141 -10.10 -8.78 -1.42
N ILE A 142 -9.08 -7.94 -1.61
CA ILE A 142 -9.16 -6.80 -2.54
C ILE A 142 -9.45 -7.20 -3.99
N PHE A 143 -8.79 -8.25 -4.49
CA PHE A 143 -9.00 -8.75 -5.86
C PHE A 143 -10.34 -9.47 -6.02
N SER A 144 -10.73 -10.30 -5.04
CA SER A 144 -12.04 -10.97 -5.06
C SER A 144 -13.17 -9.95 -5.07
N LYS A 145 -13.08 -8.92 -4.22
CA LYS A 145 -14.06 -7.83 -4.19
C LYS A 145 -14.09 -7.02 -5.49
N ALA A 146 -12.92 -6.63 -6.00
CA ALA A 146 -12.85 -5.91 -7.28
C ALA A 146 -13.46 -6.73 -8.42
N HIS A 147 -13.22 -8.04 -8.44
CA HIS A 147 -13.83 -8.95 -9.39
C HIS A 147 -15.36 -8.97 -9.29
N GLU A 148 -15.91 -9.14 -8.08
CA GLU A 148 -17.37 -9.10 -7.84
C GLU A 148 -17.98 -7.76 -8.30
N GLU A 149 -17.35 -6.62 -8.00
CA GLU A 149 -17.82 -5.30 -8.42
C GLU A 149 -17.83 -5.15 -9.95
N LYS A 150 -16.81 -5.67 -10.65
CA LYS A 150 -16.76 -5.65 -12.13
C LYS A 150 -17.91 -6.45 -12.75
N ILE A 151 -18.16 -7.66 -12.23
CA ILE A 151 -19.25 -8.51 -12.70
C ILE A 151 -20.60 -7.82 -12.43
N ALA A 152 -20.77 -7.22 -11.25
CA ALA A 152 -21.97 -6.47 -10.91
C ALA A 152 -22.19 -5.26 -11.82
N GLU A 153 -21.14 -4.52 -12.15
CA GLU A 153 -21.21 -3.39 -13.08
C GLU A 153 -21.60 -3.84 -14.49
N LEU A 154 -21.02 -4.92 -15.03
CA LEU A 154 -21.42 -5.47 -16.33
C LEU A 154 -22.90 -5.90 -16.35
N LYS A 155 -23.36 -6.60 -15.32
CA LYS A 155 -24.79 -6.94 -15.18
C LYS A 155 -25.68 -5.70 -15.12
N HIS A 156 -25.22 -4.65 -14.42
CA HIS A 156 -25.95 -3.39 -14.33
C HIS A 156 -25.99 -2.63 -15.66
N ILE A 157 -24.89 -2.67 -16.44
CA ILE A 157 -24.85 -2.14 -17.81
C ILE A 157 -25.88 -2.86 -18.68
N ALA A 158 -25.90 -4.20 -18.68
CA ALA A 158 -26.90 -4.98 -19.43
C ALA A 158 -28.33 -4.58 -19.08
N TYR A 159 -28.62 -4.51 -17.77
CA TYR A 159 -29.91 -4.09 -17.26
C TYR A 159 -30.32 -2.69 -17.72
N CYS A 160 -29.41 -1.71 -17.62
CA CYS A 160 -29.66 -0.33 -18.03
C CYS A 160 -29.92 -0.21 -19.54
N LEU A 161 -29.19 -0.99 -20.35
CA LEU A 161 -29.34 -0.99 -21.80
C LEU A 161 -30.59 -1.75 -22.31
N GLY A 162 -31.38 -2.31 -21.38
CA GLY A 162 -32.60 -3.05 -21.69
C GLY A 162 -32.33 -4.39 -22.37
N ALA A 163 -31.31 -5.11 -21.89
CA ALA A 163 -31.01 -6.47 -22.33
C ALA A 163 -32.05 -7.47 -21.83
N GLN A 164 -32.30 -8.53 -22.62
CA GLN A 164 -33.03 -9.72 -22.20
C GLN A 164 -32.14 -10.66 -21.40
N SER A 165 -30.88 -10.81 -21.79
CA SER A 165 -29.93 -11.67 -21.11
C SER A 165 -28.51 -11.12 -21.21
N CYS A 166 -27.66 -11.49 -20.25
CA CYS A 166 -26.23 -11.34 -20.42
C CYS A 166 -25.45 -12.51 -19.80
N SER A 167 -24.32 -12.83 -20.41
CA SER A 167 -23.37 -13.85 -19.97
C SER A 167 -21.99 -13.23 -19.86
N ILE A 168 -21.28 -13.52 -18.77
CA ILE A 168 -19.91 -13.08 -18.53
C ILE A 168 -19.05 -14.33 -18.32
N GLU A 169 -18.05 -14.53 -19.18
CA GLU A 169 -17.11 -15.64 -19.06
C GLU A 169 -15.71 -15.12 -18.76
N ILE A 170 -14.99 -15.80 -17.87
CA ILE A 170 -13.60 -15.47 -17.54
C ILE A 170 -12.71 -16.54 -18.12
N TYR A 171 -11.65 -16.10 -18.80
CA TYR A 171 -10.60 -17.00 -19.24
C TYR A 171 -9.22 -16.35 -19.07
N GLU A 172 -8.24 -17.20 -18.81
CA GLU A 172 -6.84 -16.80 -18.67
C GLU A 172 -6.09 -17.14 -19.95
N SER A 173 -5.44 -16.13 -20.52
CA SER A 173 -4.53 -16.31 -21.63
C SER A 173 -3.17 -16.71 -21.06
N GLN A 174 -2.82 -18.00 -21.06
CA GLN A 174 -1.46 -18.41 -20.66
C GLN A 174 -0.45 -17.90 -21.70
N SER A 175 0.37 -16.92 -21.32
CA SER A 175 1.67 -16.75 -21.95
C SER A 175 2.55 -17.91 -21.50
N GLY A 176 2.82 -18.85 -22.41
CA GLY A 176 3.52 -20.10 -22.11
C GLY A 176 4.76 -19.90 -21.25
N ASP A 177 4.76 -20.53 -20.07
CA ASP A 177 5.92 -20.63 -19.21
C ASP A 177 7.08 -21.20 -20.02
N THR A 178 8.16 -20.42 -20.13
CA THR A 178 9.40 -20.94 -20.68
C THR A 178 10.01 -21.83 -19.61
N ILE A 179 9.57 -23.09 -19.53
CA ILE A 179 10.26 -24.11 -18.74
C ILE A 179 11.65 -24.25 -19.37
N ARG A 180 12.65 -23.61 -18.79
CA ARG A 180 14.04 -24.01 -18.97
C ARG A 180 14.15 -25.37 -18.27
N GLN A 181 13.91 -26.45 -19.02
CA GLN A 181 14.44 -27.75 -18.63
C GLN A 181 15.96 -27.62 -18.66
N ILE A 182 16.53 -27.37 -17.50
CA ILE A 182 17.95 -27.62 -17.28
C ILE A 182 18.05 -29.14 -17.15
N ASP A 183 18.33 -29.82 -18.26
CA ASP A 183 18.85 -31.18 -18.20
C ASP A 183 20.25 -31.08 -17.59
N VAL A 184 20.32 -31.21 -16.26
CA VAL A 184 21.59 -31.45 -15.56
C VAL A 184 21.98 -32.90 -15.85
N SER A 185 22.60 -33.12 -17.00
CA SER A 185 23.42 -34.31 -17.18
C SER A 185 24.76 -34.05 -16.49
N ALA A 186 24.92 -34.62 -15.29
CA ALA A 186 26.20 -34.63 -14.61
C ALA A 186 27.17 -35.51 -15.42
N LYS A 187 28.14 -34.89 -16.09
CA LYS A 187 29.36 -35.56 -16.53
C LYS A 187 30.57 -34.77 -16.05
N GLU A 188 31.26 -35.43 -15.13
CA GLU A 188 32.58 -35.14 -14.61
C GLU A 188 33.63 -35.16 -15.75
N GLY A 189 34.48 -34.14 -15.85
CA GLY A 189 35.65 -34.19 -16.75
C GLY A 189 36.04 -32.86 -17.40
N GLU A 190 37.30 -32.49 -17.22
CA GLU A 190 37.99 -31.28 -17.70
C GLU A 190 38.10 -31.09 -19.23
N LYS A 191 38.31 -29.81 -19.59
CA LYS A 191 39.04 -29.21 -20.75
C LYS A 191 38.24 -28.71 -21.97
N ASN A 192 38.35 -27.38 -22.12
CA ASN A 192 38.17 -26.49 -23.26
C ASN A 192 38.01 -27.11 -24.66
N THR A 193 36.94 -26.73 -25.34
CA THR A 193 36.91 -26.49 -26.79
C THR A 193 35.82 -25.47 -27.13
N TYR A 194 36.16 -24.46 -27.94
CA TYR A 194 35.22 -23.54 -28.55
C TYR A 194 34.29 -24.32 -29.50
N VAL A 195 32.97 -24.16 -29.33
CA VAL A 195 31.97 -24.64 -30.28
C VAL A 195 31.06 -23.47 -30.65
N ASN A 196 31.02 -23.16 -31.94
CA ASN A 196 30.07 -22.25 -32.56
C ASN A 196 28.70 -22.95 -32.54
N GLU A 197 27.72 -22.41 -31.81
CA GLU A 197 26.38 -22.99 -31.76
C GLU A 197 25.39 -22.03 -32.43
N SER A 198 24.83 -22.49 -33.54
CA SER A 198 23.76 -21.82 -34.26
C SER A 198 22.43 -22.16 -33.56
N TYR A 199 21.75 -21.14 -33.07
CA TYR A 199 20.45 -21.27 -32.41
C TYR A 199 19.34 -21.05 -33.43
N GLU A 200 18.83 -22.14 -34.00
CA GLU A 200 17.51 -22.13 -34.64
C GLU A 200 16.45 -22.44 -33.57
N THR A 201 15.83 -21.38 -33.05
CA THR A 201 14.80 -21.48 -32.01
C THR A 201 13.43 -21.61 -32.69
N ASN A 202 12.97 -22.83 -32.95
CA ASN A 202 11.59 -23.08 -33.36
C ASN A 202 10.66 -23.03 -32.13
N THR A 203 10.22 -21.83 -31.77
CA THR A 203 9.22 -21.60 -30.72
C THR A 203 7.82 -21.78 -31.30
N ARG A 204 7.24 -22.97 -31.16
CA ARG A 204 5.78 -23.14 -31.29
C ARG A 204 5.13 -22.74 -29.97
N ARG A 205 4.68 -21.49 -29.87
CA ARG A 205 3.76 -21.04 -28.81
C ARG A 205 2.46 -21.82 -28.94
N ARG A 206 2.15 -22.69 -27.98
CA ARG A 206 0.78 -23.16 -27.76
C ARG A 206 0.15 -22.23 -26.74
N GLU A 207 -0.70 -21.33 -27.22
CA GLU A 207 -1.64 -20.61 -26.37
C GLU A 207 -2.63 -21.64 -25.81
N SER A 208 -2.55 -21.86 -24.51
CA SER A 208 -3.45 -22.74 -23.78
C SER A 208 -4.36 -21.83 -22.96
N ASN A 209 -5.55 -21.52 -23.48
CA ASN A 209 -6.52 -20.71 -22.75
C ASN A 209 -7.20 -21.60 -21.72
N SER A 210 -7.06 -21.26 -20.43
CA SER A 210 -7.79 -21.95 -19.36
C SER A 210 -9.06 -21.18 -19.02
N ARG A 211 -10.22 -21.84 -19.10
CA ARG A 211 -11.52 -21.24 -18.79
C ARG A 211 -11.81 -21.44 -17.30
N THR A 212 -12.07 -20.35 -16.58
CA THR A 212 -12.15 -20.37 -15.11
C THR A 212 -13.55 -20.12 -14.55
N GLY A 213 -14.50 -19.56 -15.33
CA GLY A 213 -15.89 -19.42 -14.90
C GLY A 213 -16.85 -18.85 -15.97
N LYS A 214 -18.16 -19.07 -15.79
CA LYS A 214 -19.26 -18.43 -16.55
C LYS A 214 -20.36 -18.02 -15.57
N ASP A 215 -20.82 -16.78 -15.69
CA ASP A 215 -21.95 -16.22 -14.95
C ASP A 215 -23.00 -15.74 -15.96
N GLU A 216 -24.27 -16.06 -15.75
CA GLU A 216 -25.35 -15.80 -16.70
C GLU A 216 -26.60 -15.32 -15.95
N ILE A 217 -27.25 -14.30 -16.52
CA ILE A 217 -28.48 -13.73 -15.96
C ILE A 217 -29.46 -13.41 -17.08
N VAL A 218 -30.73 -13.66 -16.81
CA VAL A 218 -31.87 -13.32 -17.67
C VAL A 218 -32.69 -12.27 -16.93
N PHE A 219 -33.06 -11.21 -17.64
CA PHE A 219 -33.86 -10.11 -17.11
C PHE A 219 -35.33 -10.28 -17.49
N GLU A 220 -36.22 -9.88 -16.59
CA GLU A 220 -37.62 -9.67 -16.96
C GLU A 220 -37.68 -8.48 -17.93
N GLY A 221 -38.31 -8.66 -19.09
CA GLY A 221 -38.22 -7.75 -20.23
C GLY A 221 -38.25 -6.26 -19.86
N ASN A 222 -37.07 -5.66 -19.79
CA ASN A 222 -36.91 -4.23 -19.51
C ASN A 222 -36.77 -3.49 -20.84
N SER A 223 -37.85 -2.87 -21.30
CA SER A 223 -37.85 -2.08 -22.53
C SER A 223 -37.25 -0.68 -22.37
N ASN A 224 -36.90 -0.27 -21.15
CA ASN A 224 -36.45 1.10 -20.87
C ASN A 224 -34.93 1.19 -20.89
N CYS A 225 -34.39 1.51 -22.06
CA CYS A 225 -32.98 1.81 -22.24
C CYS A 225 -32.60 3.12 -21.52
N ARG A 226 -31.56 3.06 -20.69
CA ARG A 226 -31.01 4.17 -19.90
C ARG A 226 -29.49 4.13 -19.96
N HIS A 227 -28.88 5.30 -19.82
CA HIS A 227 -27.43 5.41 -19.75
C HIS A 227 -26.93 4.85 -18.40
N PRO A 228 -26.05 3.83 -18.37
CA PRO A 228 -25.47 3.32 -17.14
C PRO A 228 -24.41 4.28 -16.58
N GLU A 229 -24.20 4.26 -15.27
CA GLU A 229 -23.04 4.88 -14.62
C GLU A 229 -21.87 3.88 -14.65
N LEU A 230 -20.69 4.34 -15.08
CA LEU A 230 -19.50 3.50 -15.22
C LEU A 230 -18.46 3.85 -14.14
N LYS A 231 -17.90 2.82 -13.50
CA LYS A 231 -16.86 2.93 -12.48
C LYS A 231 -15.61 2.17 -12.92
N TRP A 232 -15.69 0.85 -13.05
CA TRP A 232 -14.60 -0.03 -13.49
C TRP A 232 -14.35 0.05 -14.99
N PHE A 233 -15.40 0.23 -15.79
CA PHE A 233 -15.30 0.28 -17.26
C PHE A 233 -15.38 1.70 -17.82
N LEU A 234 -15.18 2.73 -16.99
CA LEU A 234 -15.27 4.14 -17.37
C LEU A 234 -14.37 4.50 -18.56
N HIS A 235 -13.21 3.85 -18.68
CA HIS A 235 -12.24 4.10 -19.75
C HIS A 235 -12.21 3.01 -20.82
N ASP A 236 -13.14 2.06 -20.80
CA ASP A 236 -13.19 0.98 -21.79
C ASP A 236 -13.98 1.42 -23.04
N ASP A 237 -13.29 1.54 -24.17
CA ASP A 237 -13.87 2.05 -25.41
C ASP A 237 -14.87 1.06 -26.04
N ASN A 238 -14.73 -0.25 -25.79
CA ASN A 238 -15.69 -1.24 -26.27
C ASN A 238 -17.03 -1.09 -25.53
N ILE A 239 -16.98 -0.87 -24.21
CA ILE A 239 -18.19 -0.61 -23.40
C ILE A 239 -18.85 0.70 -23.81
N LYS A 240 -18.07 1.77 -24.02
CA LYS A 240 -18.62 3.05 -24.52
C LYS A 240 -19.29 2.90 -25.87
N ARG A 241 -18.65 2.20 -26.81
CA ARG A 241 -19.22 1.94 -28.14
C ARG A 241 -20.53 1.16 -28.04
N LEU A 242 -20.61 0.13 -27.20
CA LEU A 242 -21.83 -0.62 -26.96
C LEU A 242 -22.96 0.28 -26.46
N ILE A 243 -22.67 1.15 -25.47
CA ILE A 243 -23.64 2.11 -24.93
C ILE A 243 -24.11 3.07 -26.03
N GLU A 244 -23.19 3.66 -26.80
CA GLU A 244 -23.53 4.58 -27.89
C GLU A 244 -24.37 3.91 -28.98
N MET A 245 -24.01 2.69 -29.40
CA MET A 245 -24.76 1.92 -30.40
C MET A 245 -26.19 1.64 -29.93
N ARG A 246 -26.36 1.25 -28.66
CA ARG A 246 -27.69 0.96 -28.11
C ARG A 246 -28.52 2.22 -27.86
N MET A 247 -27.89 3.32 -27.42
CA MET A 247 -28.57 4.58 -27.10
C MET A 247 -28.91 5.43 -28.34
N SER A 248 -28.13 5.33 -29.42
CA SER A 248 -28.33 6.12 -30.64
C SER A 248 -29.53 5.69 -31.49
N GLY A 249 -30.18 4.57 -31.16
CA GLY A 249 -31.34 4.05 -31.91
C GLY A 249 -31.03 3.63 -33.35
N SER A 250 -29.76 3.63 -33.74
CA SER A 250 -29.31 3.38 -35.11
C SER A 250 -29.12 1.87 -35.35
N GLY A 251 -30.24 1.20 -35.63
CA GLY A 251 -30.27 -0.23 -35.89
C GLY A 251 -30.62 -1.05 -34.65
N ALA A 252 -31.44 -2.08 -34.85
CA ALA A 252 -31.80 -3.01 -33.79
C ALA A 252 -30.59 -3.91 -33.48
N LEU A 253 -29.66 -3.42 -32.64
CA LEU A 253 -28.62 -4.26 -32.06
C LEU A 253 -29.32 -5.40 -31.31
N LYS A 254 -29.18 -6.62 -31.82
CA LYS A 254 -29.81 -7.83 -31.26
C LYS A 254 -28.94 -8.48 -30.20
N SER A 255 -27.64 -8.55 -30.46
CA SER A 255 -26.66 -9.12 -29.55
C SER A 255 -25.26 -8.60 -29.88
N GLU A 256 -24.39 -8.52 -28.87
CA GLU A 256 -22.97 -8.23 -29.05
C GLU A 256 -22.15 -9.10 -28.08
N THR A 257 -20.93 -9.46 -28.50
CA THR A 257 -19.94 -10.10 -27.63
C THR A 257 -18.71 -9.23 -27.61
N LEU A 258 -18.33 -8.79 -26.42
CA LEU A 258 -17.15 -7.97 -26.16
C LEU A 258 -16.09 -8.81 -25.45
N GLU A 259 -14.85 -8.68 -25.91
CA GLU A 259 -13.69 -9.15 -25.16
C GLU A 259 -13.08 -7.97 -24.41
N LEU A 260 -13.15 -8.01 -23.08
CA LEU A 260 -12.65 -6.97 -22.19
C LEU A 260 -11.34 -7.44 -21.56
N SER A 261 -10.31 -6.62 -21.67
CA SER A 261 -9.00 -6.91 -21.08
C SER A 261 -9.02 -6.69 -19.58
N GLY A 262 -8.41 -7.59 -18.80
CA GLY A 262 -8.19 -7.36 -17.36
C GLY A 262 -7.39 -6.08 -17.07
N VAL A 263 -6.56 -5.65 -18.03
CA VAL A 263 -5.72 -4.44 -17.90
C VAL A 263 -6.54 -3.15 -17.99
N SER A 264 -7.63 -3.10 -18.76
CA SER A 264 -8.43 -1.88 -18.89
C SER A 264 -9.23 -1.55 -17.62
N SER A 265 -9.40 -2.55 -16.75
CA SER A 265 -10.11 -2.46 -15.47
C SER A 265 -9.25 -2.92 -14.29
N ALA A 266 -7.92 -2.82 -14.38
CA ALA A 266 -7.00 -3.40 -13.39
C ALA A 266 -7.30 -2.91 -11.95
N THR A 267 -7.32 -3.84 -11.00
CA THR A 267 -7.52 -3.57 -9.56
C THR A 267 -6.39 -2.70 -9.01
N MET A 268 -5.16 -3.05 -9.36
CA MET A 268 -3.95 -2.29 -9.06
C MET A 268 -2.82 -2.70 -10.01
N SER A 269 -1.72 -1.95 -10.01
CA SER A 269 -0.52 -2.34 -10.78
C SER A 269 0.20 -3.53 -10.13
N GLN A 270 0.81 -4.40 -10.94
CA GLN A 270 1.68 -5.49 -10.45
C GLN A 270 2.79 -4.97 -9.54
N LYS A 271 3.41 -3.83 -9.89
CA LYS A 271 4.45 -3.17 -9.07
C LYS A 271 3.94 -2.84 -7.67
N THR A 272 2.73 -2.28 -7.58
CA THR A 272 2.09 -1.96 -6.30
C THR A 272 1.81 -3.23 -5.51
N ALA A 273 1.26 -4.26 -6.16
CA ALA A 273 0.93 -5.52 -5.53
C ALA A 273 2.17 -6.21 -4.90
N TYR A 274 3.28 -6.33 -5.65
CA TYR A 274 4.52 -6.88 -5.11
C TYR A 274 5.14 -6.03 -3.99
N ALA A 275 4.99 -4.71 -4.04
CA ALA A 275 5.46 -3.83 -2.97
C ALA A 275 4.66 -4.06 -1.67
N ILE A 276 3.33 -4.26 -1.77
CA ILE A 276 2.49 -4.60 -0.62
C ILE A 276 2.87 -5.97 -0.06
N ASP A 277 3.07 -6.99 -0.91
CA ASP A 277 3.51 -8.32 -0.47
C ASP A 277 4.83 -8.26 0.32
N ALA A 278 5.78 -7.47 -0.17
CA ALA A 278 7.07 -7.27 0.50
C ALA A 278 6.92 -6.55 1.85
N ALA A 279 5.96 -5.61 1.96
CA ALA A 279 5.71 -4.83 3.17
C ALA A 279 4.89 -5.59 4.23
N ALA A 280 3.94 -6.45 3.80
CA ALA A 280 3.08 -7.24 4.66
C ALA A 280 3.79 -8.44 5.32
N GLY A 281 4.88 -8.92 4.73
CA GLY A 281 5.69 -10.02 5.29
C GLY A 281 5.15 -11.42 4.94
N LYS A 282 5.76 -12.47 5.53
CA LYS A 282 5.43 -13.87 5.24
C LYS A 282 4.08 -14.26 5.85
N GLY A 283 3.13 -14.70 5.02
CA GLY A 283 1.81 -15.19 5.45
C GLY A 283 0.62 -14.43 4.86
N SER A 284 0.85 -13.28 4.22
CA SER A 284 -0.17 -12.57 3.43
C SER A 284 -0.47 -13.31 2.12
N ILE A 285 -1.71 -13.20 1.63
CA ILE A 285 -2.07 -13.64 0.28
C ILE A 285 -1.17 -12.88 -0.72
N SER A 286 -0.60 -13.61 -1.69
CA SER A 286 0.26 -13.04 -2.74
C SER A 286 -0.56 -12.15 -3.66
N LEU A 287 -0.60 -10.85 -3.37
CA LEU A 287 -1.25 -9.85 -4.21
C LEU A 287 -0.59 -9.77 -5.58
N GLY A 288 0.74 -9.92 -5.65
CA GLY A 288 1.49 -9.92 -6.90
C GLY A 288 1.01 -11.00 -7.85
N SER A 289 0.81 -12.23 -7.34
CA SER A 289 0.25 -13.33 -8.15
C SER A 289 -1.19 -13.05 -8.59
N GLN A 290 -2.01 -12.39 -7.77
CA GLN A 290 -3.38 -12.01 -8.17
C GLN A 290 -3.39 -10.91 -9.23
N ALA A 291 -2.48 -9.92 -9.12
CA ALA A 291 -2.30 -8.88 -10.13
C ALA A 291 -1.84 -9.45 -11.47
N GLU A 292 -0.93 -10.42 -11.45
CA GLU A 292 -0.47 -11.15 -12.63
C GLU A 292 -1.61 -11.97 -13.25
N LYS A 293 -2.36 -12.69 -12.42
CA LYS A 293 -3.54 -13.42 -12.88
C LYS A 293 -4.55 -12.50 -13.55
N GLU A 294 -4.88 -11.36 -12.94
CA GLU A 294 -5.79 -10.36 -13.52
C GLU A 294 -5.25 -9.78 -14.83
N TYR A 295 -3.95 -9.50 -14.91
CA TYR A 295 -3.29 -9.00 -16.12
C TYR A 295 -3.45 -9.94 -17.32
N HIS A 296 -3.39 -11.26 -17.07
CA HIS A 296 -3.57 -12.29 -18.09
C HIS A 296 -5.03 -12.74 -18.28
N SER A 297 -5.94 -12.22 -17.46
CA SER A 297 -7.37 -12.54 -17.54
C SER A 297 -8.08 -11.66 -18.58
N LYS A 298 -9.08 -12.25 -19.22
CA LYS A 298 -10.01 -11.56 -20.10
C LYS A 298 -11.44 -11.94 -19.72
N LEU A 299 -12.36 -10.99 -19.94
CA LEU A 299 -13.79 -11.20 -19.78
C LEU A 299 -14.46 -11.23 -21.15
N LEU A 300 -15.17 -12.31 -21.47
CA LEU A 300 -16.12 -12.34 -22.58
C LEU A 300 -17.47 -11.92 -22.05
N TYR A 301 -17.90 -10.73 -22.44
CA TYR A 301 -19.19 -10.18 -22.08
C TYR A 301 -20.14 -10.28 -23.28
N HIS A 302 -21.12 -11.15 -23.17
CA HIS A 302 -22.17 -11.35 -24.15
C HIS A 302 -23.47 -10.72 -23.65
N ILE A 303 -24.13 -9.94 -24.51
CA ILE A 303 -25.39 -9.25 -24.21
C ILE A 303 -26.38 -9.50 -25.35
N GLU A 304 -27.64 -9.76 -25.00
CA GLU A 304 -28.77 -9.98 -25.91
C GLU A 304 -29.93 -9.04 -25.57
N PHE A 305 -30.56 -8.43 -26.58
CA PHE A 305 -31.56 -7.36 -26.47
C PHE A 305 -32.94 -7.75 -27.00
#